data_AF-A0A7K2QP54-F1
#
_entry.id   AF-A0A7K2QP54-F1
#
_cell.length_a   1.000
_cell.length_b   1.000
_cell.length_c   1.000
_cell.angle_alpha   90.00
_cell.angle_beta   90.00
_cell.angle_gamma   90.00
#
_symmetry.space_group_name_H-M   'P 1'
#
loop_
_entity.id
_entity.type
_entity.pdbx_description
1 polymer ?
#
loop_
_entity_poly.entity_id
_entity_poly.type
_entity_poly.pdbx_seq_one_letter_code
_entity_poly.pdbx_strand_id
1 'polypeptide(L)'
;MELPLCPAKPRPGDRIAVLSPSSGLPGVFPLPYELGLRRLQDDFGLKAVEYPTTRTMGASPEARAADIHAAFADPDIKAVITSIGGEDQLTVLPHLDRDLLRAHPKPFFGYSDNTNLLLFLRNAGIVGYHGGSVMVGLGRPGALNPLTEASLRAALFASGEYELTPAGAFGDVDGRWEDPGTFDAEPETEPAGGWIWHNGDRVVDGISWGGNLEVISWLLMADRAVLPVESYA
;
A
#
# COMPACT_ATOMS: atom_id res chain seq x y z
N MET A 1 -16.20 -14.60 11.94
CA MET A 1 -16.11 -13.68 10.78
C MET A 1 -15.60 -14.50 9.60
N GLU A 2 -16.19 -14.43 8.41
CA GLU A 2 -15.61 -15.13 7.24
C GLU A 2 -14.22 -14.56 6.93
N LEU A 3 -13.28 -15.44 6.57
CA LEU A 3 -11.93 -15.02 6.19
C LEU A 3 -12.03 -14.06 5.00
N PRO A 4 -11.25 -12.96 4.98
CA PRO A 4 -11.25 -12.05 3.85
C PRO A 4 -10.93 -12.81 2.56
N LEU A 5 -11.70 -12.56 1.50
CA LEU A 5 -11.47 -13.14 0.18
C LEU A 5 -10.10 -12.68 -0.32
N CYS A 6 -9.21 -13.63 -0.62
CA CYS A 6 -7.99 -13.34 -1.35
C CYS A 6 -8.35 -13.13 -2.82
N PRO A 7 -8.30 -11.89 -3.35
CA PRO A 7 -8.72 -11.65 -4.72
C PRO A 7 -7.71 -12.24 -5.70
N ALA A 8 -8.13 -12.44 -6.95
CA ALA A 8 -7.23 -12.89 -7.99
C ALA A 8 -6.02 -11.94 -8.12
N LYS A 9 -4.83 -12.54 -8.17
CA LYS A 9 -3.57 -11.82 -8.32
C LYS A 9 -3.39 -11.27 -9.74
N PRO A 10 -2.81 -10.07 -9.91
CA PRO A 10 -2.39 -9.60 -11.22
C PRO A 10 -1.30 -10.51 -11.82
N ARG A 11 -1.06 -10.38 -13.12
CA ARG A 11 0.05 -11.01 -13.84
C ARG A 11 0.74 -9.98 -14.72
N PRO A 12 2.00 -10.19 -15.12
CA PRO A 12 2.64 -9.32 -16.11
C PRO A 12 1.76 -9.14 -17.36
N GLY A 13 1.58 -7.88 -17.78
CA GLY A 13 0.69 -7.44 -18.84
C GLY A 13 -0.63 -6.84 -18.36
N ASP A 14 -1.06 -7.15 -17.13
CA ASP A 14 -2.30 -6.65 -16.54
C ASP A 14 -2.21 -5.15 -16.17
N ARG A 15 -3.38 -4.52 -16.09
CA ARG A 15 -3.52 -3.12 -15.65
C ARG A 15 -3.73 -3.08 -14.15
N ILE A 16 -3.07 -2.13 -13.48
CA ILE A 16 -3.26 -1.84 -12.06
C ILE A 16 -3.58 -0.36 -11.88
N ALA A 17 -4.43 -0.03 -10.92
CA ALA A 17 -4.70 1.35 -10.58
C ALA A 17 -3.61 1.87 -9.65
N VAL A 18 -3.14 3.08 -9.93
CA VAL A 18 -2.32 3.86 -8.99
C VAL A 18 -3.16 5.01 -8.47
N LEU A 19 -3.42 5.03 -7.16
CA LEU A 19 -4.33 5.99 -6.53
C LEU A 19 -3.61 6.83 -5.47
N SER A 20 -4.09 8.06 -5.25
CA SER A 20 -3.68 8.92 -4.12
C SER A 20 -4.83 9.12 -3.13
N PRO A 21 -5.24 8.07 -2.41
CA PRO A 21 -6.39 8.15 -1.49
C PRO A 21 -6.09 8.96 -0.22
N SER A 22 -4.83 9.32 0.01
CA SER A 22 -4.40 10.28 1.03
C SER A 22 -3.83 11.52 0.32
N SER A 23 -2.52 11.76 0.35
CA SER A 23 -1.91 12.93 -0.28
C SER A 23 -1.67 12.78 -1.79
N GLY A 24 -2.06 13.78 -2.57
CA GLY A 24 -1.76 13.92 -4.00
C GLY A 24 -0.32 14.35 -4.31
N LEU A 25 0.66 13.86 -3.55
CA LEU A 25 2.08 14.22 -3.70
C LEU A 25 2.71 13.89 -5.06
N PRO A 26 2.21 12.94 -5.89
CA PRO A 26 2.71 12.77 -7.25
C PRO A 26 2.71 14.04 -8.11
N GLY A 27 1.81 14.99 -7.84
CA GLY A 27 1.79 16.29 -8.53
C GLY A 27 2.83 17.28 -8.03
N VAL A 28 3.32 17.11 -6.80
CA VAL A 28 4.31 18.00 -6.15
C VAL A 28 5.73 17.48 -6.37
N PHE A 29 5.93 16.17 -6.23
CA PHE A 29 7.21 15.49 -6.36
C PHE A 29 7.12 14.40 -7.43
N PRO A 30 7.22 14.76 -8.71
CA PRO A 30 7.02 13.81 -9.80
C PRO A 30 8.16 12.79 -9.93
N LEU A 31 9.40 13.14 -9.59
CA LEU A 31 10.57 12.27 -9.80
C LEU A 31 10.45 10.86 -9.17
N PRO A 32 10.16 10.71 -7.85
CA PRO A 32 10.01 9.39 -7.26
C PRO A 32 8.79 8.64 -7.82
N TYR A 33 7.73 9.38 -8.15
CA TYR A 33 6.52 8.80 -8.72
C TYR A 33 6.76 8.23 -10.12
N GLU A 34 7.35 9.00 -11.03
CA GLU A 34 7.69 8.56 -12.39
C GLU A 34 8.67 7.39 -12.38
N LEU A 35 9.64 7.39 -11.46
CA LEU A 35 10.54 6.26 -11.29
C LEU A 35 9.77 5.00 -10.86
N GLY A 36 8.85 5.13 -9.90
CA GLY A 36 8.01 4.01 -9.46
C GLY A 36 7.10 3.48 -10.57
N LEU A 37 6.50 4.35 -11.39
CA LEU A 37 5.70 3.94 -12.56
C LEU A 37 6.53 3.18 -13.58
N ARG A 38 7.76 3.64 -13.88
CA ARG A 38 8.67 2.92 -14.78
C ARG A 38 8.99 1.54 -14.24
N ARG A 39 9.33 1.40 -12.96
CA ARG A 39 9.62 0.09 -12.36
C ARG A 39 8.43 -0.86 -12.37
N LEU A 40 7.22 -0.38 -12.08
CA LEU A 40 6.01 -1.19 -12.23
C LEU A 40 5.88 -1.77 -13.64
N GLN A 41 6.23 -1.00 -14.67
CA GLN A 41 6.19 -1.43 -16.05
C GLN A 41 7.37 -2.33 -16.44
N ASP A 42 8.60 -1.93 -16.12
CA ASP A 42 9.83 -2.54 -16.62
C ASP A 42 10.22 -3.79 -15.81
N ASP A 43 10.12 -3.72 -14.48
CA ASP A 43 10.52 -4.80 -13.59
C ASP A 43 9.36 -5.78 -13.32
N PHE A 44 8.13 -5.26 -13.18
CA PHE A 44 6.95 -6.07 -12.84
C PHE A 44 6.04 -6.38 -14.03
N GLY A 45 6.22 -5.72 -15.18
CA GLY A 45 5.38 -5.91 -16.36
C GLY A 45 3.96 -5.38 -16.20
N LEU A 46 3.67 -4.55 -15.20
CA LEU A 46 2.33 -4.06 -14.88
C LEU A 46 2.09 -2.68 -15.49
N LYS A 47 0.90 -2.51 -16.07
CA LYS A 47 0.50 -1.25 -16.71
C LYS A 47 -0.23 -0.36 -15.70
N ALA A 48 0.45 0.65 -15.19
CA ALA A 48 -0.15 1.60 -14.26
C ALA A 48 -1.23 2.46 -14.95
N VAL A 49 -2.37 2.62 -14.28
CA VAL A 49 -3.48 3.46 -14.69
C VAL A 49 -3.75 4.48 -13.60
N GLU A 50 -3.58 5.75 -13.94
CA GLU A 50 -3.85 6.86 -13.05
C GLU A 50 -5.32 7.28 -13.12
N TYR A 51 -5.80 7.89 -12.03
CA TYR A 51 -7.14 8.42 -11.86
C TYR A 51 -7.12 9.94 -11.60
N PRO A 52 -8.24 10.67 -11.78
CA PRO A 52 -8.30 12.13 -11.71
C PRO A 52 -7.58 12.79 -10.51
N THR A 53 -7.62 12.20 -9.33
CA THR A 53 -7.02 12.78 -8.11
C THR A 53 -5.57 12.34 -7.86
N THR A 54 -5.04 11.40 -8.65
CA THR A 54 -3.73 10.77 -8.42
C THR A 54 -2.60 11.80 -8.26
N ARG A 55 -2.62 12.88 -9.05
CA ARG A 55 -1.61 13.94 -9.00
C ARG A 55 -2.13 15.25 -8.40
N THR A 56 -3.28 15.23 -7.75
CA THR A 56 -3.98 16.44 -7.31
C THR A 56 -3.90 16.58 -5.80
N MET A 57 -2.96 17.42 -5.34
CA MET A 57 -2.86 17.75 -3.91
C MET A 57 -4.13 18.49 -3.45
N GLY A 58 -4.66 18.12 -2.28
CA GLY A 58 -5.86 18.73 -1.72
C GLY A 58 -7.17 18.38 -2.47
N ALA A 59 -7.18 17.31 -3.27
CA ALA A 59 -8.43 16.77 -3.81
C ALA A 59 -9.42 16.45 -2.68
N SER A 60 -10.70 16.73 -2.90
CA SER A 60 -11.71 16.53 -1.86
C SER A 60 -11.82 15.05 -1.46
N PRO A 61 -12.27 14.74 -0.23
CA PRO A 61 -12.49 13.35 0.18
C PRO A 61 -13.45 12.59 -0.74
N GLU A 62 -14.50 13.25 -1.25
CA GLU A 62 -15.46 12.69 -2.20
C GLU A 62 -14.79 12.35 -3.55
N ALA A 63 -13.92 13.22 -4.05
CA ALA A 63 -13.21 12.99 -5.30
C ALA A 63 -12.24 11.81 -5.18
N ARG A 64 -11.53 11.71 -4.05
CA ARG A 64 -10.64 10.56 -3.76
C ARG A 64 -11.44 9.25 -3.58
N ALA A 65 -12.62 9.31 -2.96
CA ALA A 65 -13.53 8.17 -2.87
C ALA A 65 -14.04 7.73 -4.26
N ALA A 66 -14.37 8.68 -5.14
CA ALA A 66 -14.79 8.39 -6.50
C ALA A 66 -13.71 7.67 -7.32
N ASP A 67 -12.44 8.05 -7.15
CA ASP A 67 -11.31 7.35 -7.77
C ASP A 67 -11.18 5.90 -7.25
N ILE A 68 -11.35 5.69 -5.94
CA ILE A 68 -11.38 4.33 -5.35
C ILE A 68 -12.52 3.51 -5.94
N HIS A 69 -13.74 4.06 -6.04
CA HIS A 69 -14.89 3.36 -6.61
C HIS A 69 -14.67 3.02 -8.08
N ALA A 70 -14.20 3.98 -8.88
CA ALA A 70 -13.93 3.76 -10.29
C ALA A 70 -12.88 2.67 -10.48
N ALA A 71 -11.79 2.71 -9.70
CA ALA A 71 -10.74 1.70 -9.75
C ALA A 71 -11.22 0.31 -9.34
N PHE A 72 -12.09 0.21 -8.33
CA PHE A 72 -12.65 -1.08 -7.91
C PHE A 72 -13.67 -1.62 -8.93
N ALA A 73 -14.59 -0.78 -9.42
CA ALA A 73 -15.61 -1.17 -10.38
C ALA A 73 -15.06 -1.52 -11.77
N ASP A 74 -13.89 -1.01 -12.16
CA ASP A 74 -13.25 -1.34 -13.45
C ASP A 74 -12.77 -2.81 -13.48
N PRO A 75 -13.35 -3.68 -14.35
CA PRO A 75 -12.96 -5.08 -14.46
C PRO A 75 -11.58 -5.29 -15.11
N ASP A 76 -11.03 -4.30 -15.82
CA ASP A 76 -9.71 -4.38 -16.43
C ASP A 76 -8.58 -4.13 -15.41
N ILE A 77 -8.89 -3.50 -14.28
CA ILE A 77 -7.96 -3.23 -13.18
C ILE A 77 -7.87 -4.45 -12.25
N LYS A 78 -6.68 -5.04 -12.14
CA LYS A 78 -6.45 -6.28 -11.38
C LYS A 78 -5.95 -6.06 -9.96
N ALA A 79 -5.38 -4.90 -9.67
CA ALA A 79 -4.95 -4.51 -8.33
C ALA A 79 -4.94 -2.98 -8.18
N VAL A 80 -4.90 -2.51 -6.94
CA VAL A 80 -4.77 -1.10 -6.58
C VAL A 80 -3.50 -0.92 -5.75
N ILE A 81 -2.62 -0.01 -6.17
CA ILE A 81 -1.40 0.36 -5.43
C ILE A 81 -1.48 1.85 -5.11
N THR A 82 -1.21 2.23 -3.86
CA THR A 82 -1.24 3.65 -3.50
C THR A 82 0.04 4.37 -3.91
N SER A 83 -0.09 5.61 -4.33
CA SER A 83 1.04 6.47 -4.68
C SER A 83 1.92 6.76 -3.46
N ILE A 84 1.31 7.11 -2.33
CA ILE A 84 1.93 7.48 -1.04
C ILE A 84 0.89 7.49 0.10
N GLY A 85 1.35 7.71 1.33
CA GLY A 85 0.51 8.00 2.51
C GLY A 85 0.13 9.49 2.62
N GLY A 86 -0.09 9.96 3.85
CA GLY A 86 -0.47 11.33 4.17
C GLY A 86 -1.02 11.42 5.59
N GLU A 87 -2.07 12.19 5.82
CA GLU A 87 -2.56 12.48 7.18
C GLU A 87 -4.08 12.72 7.29
N ASP A 88 -4.85 12.48 6.23
CA ASP A 88 -6.28 12.82 6.20
C ASP A 88 -7.18 11.77 5.53
N GLN A 89 -6.68 10.59 5.17
CA GLN A 89 -7.47 9.57 4.49
C GLN A 89 -8.69 9.12 5.30
N LEU A 90 -8.67 9.27 6.63
CA LEU A 90 -9.82 9.04 7.50
C LEU A 90 -11.08 9.79 7.01
N THR A 91 -10.91 10.98 6.42
CA THR A 91 -12.00 11.79 5.88
C THR A 91 -12.65 11.19 4.62
N VAL A 92 -11.96 10.28 3.92
CA VAL A 92 -12.46 9.61 2.72
C VAL A 92 -13.43 8.49 3.07
N LEU A 93 -13.25 7.82 4.21
CA LEU A 93 -14.00 6.62 4.59
C LEU A 93 -15.54 6.80 4.60
N PRO A 94 -16.12 7.92 5.08
CA PRO A 94 -17.57 8.12 5.05
C PRO A 94 -18.19 8.17 3.64
N HIS A 95 -17.38 8.39 2.62
CA HIS A 95 -17.83 8.47 1.23
C HIS A 95 -17.71 7.14 0.48
N LEU A 96 -17.20 6.08 1.14
CA LEU A 96 -17.01 4.79 0.50
C LEU A 96 -18.26 3.91 0.58
N ASP A 97 -18.78 3.54 -0.59
CA ASP A 97 -19.76 2.46 -0.74
C ASP A 97 -19.09 1.09 -0.51
N ARG A 98 -19.37 0.49 0.65
CA ARG A 98 -18.84 -0.83 1.03
C ARG A 98 -19.35 -1.95 0.14
N ASP A 99 -20.59 -1.89 -0.33
CA ASP A 99 -21.19 -2.98 -1.10
C ASP A 99 -20.62 -2.99 -2.52
N LEU A 100 -20.33 -1.82 -3.10
CA LEU A 100 -19.58 -1.69 -4.34
C LEU A 100 -18.19 -2.34 -4.22
N LEU A 101 -17.43 -2.02 -3.18
CA LEU A 101 -16.09 -2.59 -3.01
C LEU A 101 -16.14 -4.12 -2.82
N ARG A 102 -17.12 -4.60 -2.04
CA ARG A 102 -17.33 -6.04 -1.82
C ARG A 102 -17.73 -6.78 -3.10
N ALA A 103 -18.51 -6.16 -3.97
CA ALA A 103 -18.89 -6.73 -5.26
C ALA A 103 -17.71 -6.81 -6.25
N HIS A 104 -16.68 -6.00 -6.06
CA HIS A 104 -15.51 -5.92 -6.95
C HIS A 104 -14.17 -6.09 -6.20
N PRO A 105 -13.96 -7.19 -5.48
CA PRO A 105 -12.78 -7.36 -4.64
C PRO A 105 -11.51 -7.44 -5.50
N LYS A 106 -10.50 -6.66 -5.15
CA LYS A 106 -9.16 -6.71 -5.75
C LYS A 106 -8.06 -6.42 -4.72
N PRO A 107 -6.83 -6.91 -4.94
CA PRO A 107 -5.74 -6.71 -4.00
C PRO A 107 -5.43 -5.22 -3.89
N PHE A 108 -5.33 -4.73 -2.66
CA PHE A 108 -4.98 -3.35 -2.34
C PHE A 108 -3.62 -3.31 -1.65
N PHE A 109 -2.73 -2.43 -2.11
CA PHE A 109 -1.38 -2.25 -1.59
C PHE A 109 -1.20 -0.81 -1.12
N GLY A 110 -0.72 -0.65 0.11
CA GLY A 110 -0.40 0.65 0.69
C GLY A 110 0.06 0.49 2.14
N TYR A 111 0.63 1.55 2.71
CA TYR A 111 1.00 1.58 4.13
C TYR A 111 0.94 3.02 4.67
N SER A 112 1.34 3.22 5.93
CA SER A 112 1.18 4.50 6.65
C SER A 112 -0.30 4.89 6.76
N ASP A 113 -0.70 6.10 6.37
CA ASP A 113 -2.10 6.59 6.39
C ASP A 113 -3.08 5.71 5.61
N ASN A 114 -2.57 4.92 4.65
CA ASN A 114 -3.35 3.89 3.95
C ASN A 114 -3.87 2.76 4.86
N THR A 115 -3.44 2.74 6.13
CA THR A 115 -4.01 1.89 7.18
C THR A 115 -5.52 2.13 7.35
N ASN A 116 -6.02 3.36 7.12
CA ASN A 116 -7.45 3.65 7.12
C ASN A 116 -8.20 2.76 6.11
N LEU A 117 -7.78 2.79 4.85
CA LEU A 117 -8.41 2.02 3.79
C LEU A 117 -8.15 0.52 3.91
N LEU A 118 -6.96 0.09 4.36
CA LEU A 118 -6.66 -1.31 4.65
C LEU A 118 -7.64 -1.91 5.66
N LEU A 119 -7.91 -1.22 6.76
CA LEU A 119 -8.85 -1.68 7.78
C LEU A 119 -10.30 -1.60 7.31
N PHE A 120 -10.65 -0.57 6.53
CA PHE A 120 -11.97 -0.48 5.91
C PHE A 120 -12.26 -1.68 4.98
N LEU A 121 -11.31 -2.00 4.10
CA LEU A 121 -11.38 -3.10 3.14
C LEU A 121 -11.38 -4.46 3.86
N ARG A 122 -10.54 -4.63 4.89
CA ARG A 122 -10.56 -5.84 5.73
C ARG A 122 -11.95 -6.10 6.31
N ASN A 123 -12.58 -5.06 6.85
CA ASN A 123 -13.93 -5.17 7.41
C ASN A 123 -15.02 -5.33 6.34
N ALA A 124 -14.70 -5.06 5.07
CA ALA A 124 -15.55 -5.40 3.93
C ALA A 124 -15.35 -6.86 3.46
N GLY A 125 -14.37 -7.58 4.01
CA GLY A 125 -14.01 -8.94 3.64
C GLY A 125 -12.98 -9.03 2.51
N ILE A 126 -12.17 -7.99 2.30
CA ILE A 126 -11.20 -7.91 1.21
C ILE A 126 -9.78 -7.89 1.80
N VAL A 127 -8.90 -8.78 1.32
CA VAL A 127 -7.49 -8.81 1.74
C VAL A 127 -6.75 -7.57 1.21
N GLY A 128 -6.04 -6.89 2.11
CA GLY A 128 -5.08 -5.84 1.79
C GLY A 128 -3.65 -6.24 2.15
N TYR A 129 -2.69 -5.60 1.50
CA TYR A 129 -1.25 -5.76 1.70
C TYR A 129 -0.71 -4.48 2.32
N HIS A 130 -0.25 -4.56 3.58
CA HIS A 130 0.42 -3.45 4.25
C HIS A 130 1.86 -3.33 3.73
N GLY A 131 2.04 -2.53 2.69
CA GLY A 131 3.25 -2.42 1.90
C GLY A 131 2.95 -2.22 0.42
N GLY A 132 3.96 -1.89 -0.39
CA GLY A 132 3.81 -1.60 -1.81
C GLY A 132 3.16 -0.24 -2.05
N SER A 133 3.98 0.80 -2.16
CA SER A 133 3.55 2.14 -2.54
C SER A 133 4.49 2.71 -3.58
N VAL A 134 4.00 3.55 -4.50
CA VAL A 134 4.75 3.91 -5.72
C VAL A 134 5.92 4.83 -5.43
N MET A 135 5.71 5.89 -4.64
CA MET A 135 6.76 6.89 -4.41
C MET A 135 7.85 6.41 -3.44
N VAL A 136 7.51 5.45 -2.57
CA VAL A 136 8.36 4.99 -1.47
C VAL A 136 8.62 3.49 -1.62
N GLY A 137 9.90 3.12 -1.77
CA GLY A 137 10.30 1.77 -2.20
C GLY A 137 10.44 1.67 -3.72
N LEU A 138 9.33 1.71 -4.46
CA LEU A 138 9.37 1.72 -5.94
C LEU A 138 9.97 3.02 -6.50
N GLY A 139 9.83 4.15 -5.81
CA GLY A 139 10.44 5.43 -6.18
C GLY A 139 11.86 5.63 -5.65
N ARG A 140 12.50 4.61 -5.05
CA ARG A 140 13.86 4.70 -4.49
C ARG A 140 14.89 5.09 -5.55
N PRO A 141 15.73 6.11 -5.37
CA PRO A 141 16.86 6.41 -6.27
C PRO A 141 17.78 5.21 -6.55
N GLY A 142 18.43 5.21 -7.72
CA GLY A 142 19.33 4.14 -8.17
C GLY A 142 18.62 2.80 -8.41
N ALA A 143 18.95 1.74 -7.68
CA ALA A 143 18.35 0.41 -7.84
C ALA A 143 17.11 0.20 -6.94
N LEU A 144 16.22 -0.72 -7.34
CA LEU A 144 15.18 -1.24 -6.46
C LEU A 144 15.84 -2.11 -5.37
N ASN A 145 15.40 -1.99 -4.12
CA ASN A 145 15.94 -2.83 -3.05
C ASN A 145 15.54 -4.31 -3.31
N PRO A 146 16.49 -5.27 -3.28
CA PRO A 146 16.20 -6.66 -3.59
C PRO A 146 15.15 -7.32 -2.68
N LEU A 147 15.12 -6.98 -1.39
CA LEU A 147 14.12 -7.53 -0.46
C LEU A 147 12.74 -6.93 -0.73
N THR A 148 12.67 -5.63 -1.03
CA THR A 148 11.43 -4.97 -1.48
C THR A 148 10.92 -5.61 -2.78
N GLU A 149 11.80 -5.85 -3.75
CA GLU A 149 11.43 -6.51 -5.00
C GLU A 149 10.88 -7.92 -4.75
N ALA A 150 11.62 -8.76 -4.02
CA ALA A 150 11.25 -10.16 -3.75
C ALA A 150 9.89 -10.27 -3.05
N SER A 151 9.71 -9.51 -1.96
CA SER A 151 8.47 -9.49 -1.18
C SER A 151 7.29 -8.91 -1.99
N LEU A 152 7.50 -7.85 -2.76
CA LEU A 152 6.45 -7.27 -3.60
C LEU A 152 6.06 -8.22 -4.75
N ARG A 153 7.02 -8.92 -5.37
CA ARG A 153 6.73 -9.96 -6.38
C ARG A 153 5.91 -11.10 -5.79
N ALA A 154 6.27 -11.57 -4.59
CA ALA A 154 5.50 -12.59 -3.90
C ALA A 154 4.08 -12.12 -3.61
N ALA A 155 3.93 -10.90 -3.10
CA ALA A 155 2.61 -10.32 -2.81
C ALA A 155 1.78 -10.04 -4.07
N LEU A 156 2.39 -9.67 -5.20
CA LEU A 156 1.68 -9.41 -6.45
C LEU A 156 1.34 -10.67 -7.23
N PHE A 157 2.24 -11.65 -7.30
CA PHE A 157 2.16 -12.73 -8.30
C PHE A 157 2.06 -14.13 -7.71
N ALA A 158 2.46 -14.33 -6.46
CA ALA A 158 2.43 -15.64 -5.82
C ALA A 158 1.16 -15.82 -4.97
N SER A 159 0.87 -17.08 -4.65
CA SER A 159 -0.16 -17.50 -3.71
C SER A 159 0.40 -18.64 -2.86
N GLY A 160 -0.02 -18.73 -1.60
CA GLY A 160 0.49 -19.71 -0.65
C GLY A 160 1.43 -19.09 0.38
N GLU A 161 2.22 -19.95 1.02
CA GLU A 161 3.17 -19.56 2.06
C GLU A 161 4.35 -18.80 1.45
N TYR A 162 4.81 -17.79 2.19
CA TYR A 162 6.01 -17.03 1.87
C TYR A 162 6.82 -16.84 3.14
N GLU A 163 8.06 -17.32 3.14
CA GLU A 163 8.97 -17.19 4.26
C GLU A 163 9.60 -15.79 4.24
N LEU A 164 9.40 -15.03 5.32
CA LEU A 164 10.04 -13.72 5.48
C LEU A 164 11.51 -13.90 5.89
N THR A 165 12.35 -12.99 5.44
CA THR A 165 13.76 -12.93 5.83
C THR A 165 14.09 -11.54 6.37
N PRO A 166 14.99 -11.42 7.38
CA PRO A 166 15.44 -10.12 7.83
C PRO A 166 16.15 -9.36 6.69
N ALA A 167 16.04 -8.03 6.70
CA ALA A 167 16.86 -7.19 5.83
C ALA A 167 18.34 -7.29 6.22
N GLY A 168 19.24 -7.18 5.24
CA GLY A 168 20.68 -7.08 5.50
C GLY A 168 21.14 -5.65 5.78
N ALA A 169 20.41 -4.66 5.27
CA ALA A 169 20.65 -3.24 5.47
C ALA A 169 19.33 -2.46 5.39
N PHE A 170 19.29 -1.29 6.02
CA PHE A 170 18.18 -0.34 5.96
C PHE A 170 18.70 1.09 5.83
N GLY A 171 17.81 2.04 5.52
CA GLY A 171 18.15 3.46 5.53
C GLY A 171 16.91 4.29 5.82
N ASP A 172 17.07 5.29 6.67
CA ASP A 172 16.05 6.25 7.11
C ASP A 172 16.55 7.71 6.94
N VAL A 173 17.59 7.91 6.14
CA VAL A 173 18.11 9.23 5.78
C VAL A 173 17.20 9.89 4.74
N ASP A 174 16.67 11.06 5.09
CA ASP A 174 15.77 11.82 4.23
C ASP A 174 16.50 12.40 3.01
N GLY A 175 16.10 11.97 1.81
CA GLY A 175 16.46 12.59 0.54
C GLY A 175 15.46 13.68 0.13
N ARG A 176 15.95 14.76 -0.46
CA ARG A 176 15.11 15.87 -0.93
C ARG A 176 14.51 15.55 -2.31
N TRP A 177 13.23 15.20 -2.37
CA TRP A 177 12.58 14.83 -3.63
C TRP A 177 12.41 15.98 -4.63
N GLU A 178 12.47 17.23 -4.16
CA GLU A 178 12.51 18.41 -5.02
C GLU A 178 13.85 18.62 -5.72
N ASP A 179 14.92 18.00 -5.21
CA ASP A 179 16.26 18.08 -5.80
C ASP A 179 16.49 16.89 -6.74
N PRO A 180 16.61 17.11 -8.05
CA PRO A 180 16.94 16.04 -8.99
C PRO A 180 18.23 15.30 -8.66
N GLY A 181 19.21 15.97 -8.03
CA GLY A 181 20.47 15.36 -7.62
C GLY A 181 20.30 14.23 -6.60
N THR A 182 19.19 14.21 -5.85
CA THR A 182 18.82 13.10 -4.95
C THR A 182 18.66 11.77 -5.71
N PHE A 183 18.34 11.83 -7.01
CA PHE A 183 18.07 10.64 -7.83
C PHE A 183 19.30 10.10 -8.59
N ASP A 184 20.44 10.79 -8.49
CA ASP A 184 21.68 10.45 -9.20
C ASP A 184 22.51 9.34 -8.53
N ALA A 185 22.22 9.06 -7.25
CA ALA A 185 22.92 8.06 -6.46
C ALA A 185 21.96 7.19 -5.65
N GLU A 186 22.43 6.03 -5.21
CA GLU A 186 21.68 5.24 -4.24
C GLU A 186 21.71 5.91 -2.87
N PRO A 187 20.59 5.91 -2.12
CA PRO A 187 20.55 6.42 -0.76
C PRO A 187 21.47 5.60 0.14
N GLU A 188 22.03 6.29 1.14
CA GLU A 188 22.85 5.67 2.18
C GLU A 188 22.06 4.61 2.95
N THR A 189 22.75 3.54 3.34
CA THR A 189 22.19 2.46 4.13
C THR A 189 23.18 2.02 5.19
N GLU A 190 22.67 1.52 6.31
CA GLU A 190 23.45 0.90 7.37
C GLU A 190 23.06 -0.57 7.57
N PRO A 191 23.98 -1.41 8.10
CA PRO A 191 23.69 -2.81 8.36
C PRO A 191 22.51 -3.00 9.31
N ALA A 192 21.60 -3.90 8.96
CA ALA A 192 20.48 -4.25 9.83
C ALA A 192 20.91 -5.32 10.85
N GLY A 193 20.46 -5.18 12.10
CA GLY A 193 20.80 -6.11 13.20
C GLY A 193 20.05 -7.46 13.18
N GLY A 194 19.21 -7.72 12.18
CA GLY A 194 18.33 -8.89 12.14
C GLY A 194 17.13 -8.78 13.10
N TRP A 195 16.43 -9.89 13.29
CA TRP A 195 15.27 -9.95 14.18
C TRP A 195 15.66 -10.23 15.63
N ILE A 196 14.96 -9.56 16.55
CA ILE A 196 15.06 -9.82 17.99
C ILE A 196 13.74 -10.46 18.42
N TRP A 197 13.81 -11.67 18.99
CA TRP A 197 12.64 -12.42 19.42
C TRP A 197 12.48 -12.37 20.94
N HIS A 198 11.37 -11.83 21.42
CA HIS A 198 10.94 -11.98 22.82
C HIS A 198 10.07 -13.23 22.94
N ASN A 199 10.41 -14.14 23.87
CA ASN A 199 9.78 -15.46 24.00
C ASN A 199 9.91 -16.32 22.71
N GLY A 200 11.10 -16.32 22.09
CA GLY A 200 11.37 -17.02 20.84
C GLY A 200 11.36 -18.57 20.92
N ASP A 201 11.11 -19.13 22.10
CA ASP A 201 10.88 -20.55 22.34
C ASP A 201 9.43 -20.99 22.07
N ARG A 202 8.52 -20.03 21.81
CA ARG A 202 7.12 -20.29 21.51
C ARG A 202 6.80 -20.01 20.04
N VAL A 203 6.19 -20.99 19.38
CA VAL A 203 5.56 -20.82 18.07
C VAL A 203 4.11 -20.37 18.25
N VAL A 204 3.70 -19.35 17.50
CA VAL A 204 2.32 -18.87 17.45
C VAL A 204 1.88 -18.78 15.99
N ASP A 205 0.64 -19.19 15.74
CA ASP A 205 -0.04 -19.03 14.46
C ASP A 205 -1.32 -18.21 14.66
N GLY A 206 -1.66 -17.39 13.66
CA GLY A 206 -2.82 -16.53 13.73
C GLY A 206 -2.92 -15.58 12.56
N ILE A 207 -4.09 -14.96 12.41
CA ILE A 207 -4.35 -13.96 11.38
C ILE A 207 -3.78 -12.63 11.85
N SER A 208 -2.93 -12.00 11.04
CA SER A 208 -2.41 -10.68 11.34
C SER A 208 -3.50 -9.60 11.23
N TRP A 209 -3.43 -8.63 12.14
CA TRP A 209 -4.26 -7.43 12.13
C TRP A 209 -3.44 -6.26 12.66
N GLY A 210 -3.60 -5.09 12.03
CA GLY A 210 -2.91 -3.87 12.45
C GLY A 210 -2.56 -2.97 11.27
N GLY A 211 -1.47 -2.23 11.43
CA GLY A 211 -0.97 -1.24 10.48
C GLY A 211 -0.15 -0.17 11.20
N ASN A 212 -0.20 1.06 10.70
CA ASN A 212 0.44 2.20 11.39
C ASN A 212 -0.32 2.53 12.69
N LEU A 213 0.40 2.62 13.81
CA LEU A 213 -0.19 2.74 15.14
C LEU A 213 -0.85 4.10 15.37
N GLU A 214 -0.26 5.17 14.84
CA GLU A 214 -0.80 6.52 14.90
C GLU A 214 -2.15 6.60 14.18
N VAL A 215 -2.25 6.00 12.99
CA VAL A 215 -3.50 5.94 12.22
C VAL A 215 -4.55 5.06 12.90
N ILE A 216 -4.15 3.93 13.50
CA ILE A 216 -5.06 3.10 14.32
C ILE A 216 -5.61 3.90 15.49
N SER A 217 -4.79 4.74 16.14
CA SER A 217 -5.25 5.60 17.22
C SER A 217 -6.33 6.59 16.75
N TRP A 218 -6.20 7.15 15.54
CA TRP A 218 -7.20 8.06 14.97
C TRP A 218 -8.53 7.34 14.69
N LEU A 219 -8.46 6.13 14.15
CA LEU A 219 -9.62 5.28 13.91
C LEU A 219 -10.37 4.95 15.21
N LEU A 220 -9.63 4.62 16.28
CA LEU A 220 -10.20 4.40 17.61
C LEU A 220 -10.88 5.67 18.15
N MET A 221 -10.21 6.82 18.09
CA MET A 221 -10.77 8.10 18.56
C MET A 221 -12.01 8.53 17.77
N ALA A 222 -12.08 8.18 16.49
CA ALA A 222 -13.22 8.49 15.63
C ALA A 222 -14.34 7.44 15.67
N ASP A 223 -14.17 6.35 16.43
CA ASP A 223 -15.08 5.18 16.44
C ASP A 223 -15.33 4.63 15.02
N ARG A 224 -14.24 4.42 14.27
CA ARG A 224 -14.27 3.95 12.87
C ARG A 224 -13.39 2.73 12.68
N ALA A 225 -13.89 1.74 11.92
CA ALA A 225 -13.15 0.59 11.37
C ALA A 225 -12.34 -0.30 12.35
N VAL A 226 -12.26 0.02 13.63
CA VAL A 226 -11.84 -0.91 14.68
C VAL A 226 -13.10 -1.53 15.29
N LEU A 227 -13.18 -2.85 15.25
CA LEU A 227 -14.32 -3.62 15.75
C LEU A 227 -14.13 -3.95 17.24
N PRO A 228 -15.18 -4.40 17.94
CA PRO A 228 -15.03 -4.99 19.28
C PRO A 228 -14.04 -6.16 19.28
N VAL A 229 -13.33 -6.37 20.39
CA VAL A 229 -12.26 -7.37 20.53
C VAL A 229 -12.73 -8.77 20.13
N GLU A 230 -13.97 -9.11 20.45
CA GLU A 230 -14.61 -10.40 20.16
C GLU A 230 -14.74 -10.66 18.66
N SER A 231 -14.67 -9.62 17.82
CA SER A 231 -14.71 -9.75 16.36
C SER A 231 -13.38 -10.22 15.76
N TYR A 232 -12.30 -10.22 16.55
CA TYR A 232 -10.96 -10.64 16.14
C TYR A 232 -10.53 -11.99 16.72
N ALA A 233 -11.36 -12.59 17.59
CA ALA A 233 -11.15 -13.90 18.18
C ALA A 233 -11.57 -15.05 17.25
#